data_AF-A0A2A6FP42-F1
#
_entry.id   AF-A0A2A6FP42-F1
#
_cell.length_a   1.000
_cell.length_b   1.000
_cell.length_c   1.000
_cell.angle_alpha   90.00
_cell.angle_beta   90.00
_cell.angle_gamma   90.00
#
_symmetry.space_group_name_H-M   'P 1'
#
loop_
_entity.id
_entity.type
_entity.pdbx_description
1 polymer ?
#
loop_
_entity_poly.entity_id
_entity_poly.type
_entity_poly.pdbx_seq_one_letter_code
_entity_poly.pdbx_strand_id
1 'polypeptide(L)'
;MHYRNATRAFVAELAEIQRVGDAVVMRGKPTHELLARTVTLAAPSERFITVPGRRNDVFATVTETMWVIAGHNDMEYLARYLGRALGFSDDGATWRGGYGPRLRDWGRDGSARRDSEAAERGS
;
A
#
# COMPACT_ATOMS: atom_id res chain seq x y z
N MET A 1 3.56 15.75 11.87
CA MET A 1 2.42 16.69 11.71
C MET A 1 1.16 16.09 12.32
N HIS A 2 0.25 16.89 12.87
CA HIS A 2 -1.00 16.40 13.46
C HIS A 2 -2.20 16.92 12.67
N TYR A 3 -3.03 16.01 12.16
CA TYR A 3 -4.21 16.31 11.36
C TYR A 3 -5.46 15.70 11.98
N ARG A 4 -6.62 16.28 11.71
CA ARG A 4 -7.89 15.69 12.13
C ARG A 4 -8.09 14.30 11.52
N ASN A 5 -7.97 14.17 10.20
CA ASN A 5 -8.36 12.97 9.46
C ASN A 5 -7.55 12.78 8.17
N ALA A 6 -7.79 11.67 7.48
CA ALA A 6 -7.03 11.28 6.28
C ALA A 6 -7.22 12.28 5.13
N THR A 7 -8.42 12.84 4.95
CA THR A 7 -8.69 13.86 3.90
C THR A 7 -7.84 15.11 4.12
N ARG A 8 -7.77 15.62 5.35
CA ARG A 8 -6.96 16.80 5.69
C ARG A 8 -5.47 16.52 5.53
N ALA A 9 -5.01 15.36 5.99
CA ALA A 9 -3.62 14.95 5.80
C ALA A 9 -3.26 14.83 4.31
N PHE A 10 -4.12 14.20 3.50
CA PHE A 10 -3.90 14.02 2.07
C PHE A 10 -3.72 15.36 1.33
N VAL A 11 -4.61 16.33 1.55
CA VAL A 11 -4.51 17.64 0.88
C VAL A 11 -3.28 18.41 1.34
N ALA A 12 -3.00 18.42 2.64
CA ALA A 12 -1.87 19.16 3.20
C ALA A 12 -0.51 18.59 2.73
N GLU A 13 -0.32 17.27 2.79
CA GLU A 13 0.94 16.66 2.36
C GLU A 13 1.11 16.74 0.83
N LEU A 14 0.03 16.64 0.04
CA LEU A 14 0.13 16.84 -1.42
C LEU A 14 0.58 18.27 -1.77
N ALA A 15 0.02 19.28 -1.11
CA ALA A 15 0.44 20.67 -1.29
C ALA A 15 1.91 20.86 -0.89
N GLU A 16 2.36 20.20 0.18
CA GLU A 16 3.75 20.28 0.64
C GLU A 16 4.71 19.62 -0.35
N ILE A 17 4.39 18.44 -0.88
CA ILE A 17 5.19 17.76 -1.93
C ILE A 17 5.31 18.66 -3.17
N GLN A 18 4.24 19.35 -3.56
CA GLN A 18 4.28 20.26 -4.71
C GLN A 18 5.14 21.50 -4.45
N ARG A 19 5.12 22.01 -3.20
CA ARG A 19 5.79 23.25 -2.82
C ARG A 19 7.29 23.07 -2.61
N VAL A 20 7.71 21.98 -1.97
CA VAL A 20 9.09 21.76 -1.50
C VAL A 20 9.63 20.36 -1.76
N GLY A 21 8.90 19.50 -2.48
CA GLY A 21 9.38 18.17 -2.82
C GLY A 21 10.57 18.24 -3.79
N ASP A 22 11.57 17.40 -3.54
CA ASP A 22 12.74 17.28 -4.40
C ASP A 22 12.37 16.56 -5.70
N ALA A 23 12.86 17.08 -6.83
CA ALA A 23 12.65 16.45 -8.14
C ALA A 23 13.61 15.27 -8.32
N VAL A 24 13.06 14.06 -8.42
CA VAL A 24 13.80 12.80 -8.58
C VAL A 24 13.26 11.99 -9.75
N VAL A 25 14.03 11.01 -10.25
CA VAL A 25 13.60 10.09 -11.31
C VAL A 25 13.54 8.67 -10.77
N MET A 26 12.33 8.11 -10.69
CA MET A 26 12.08 6.76 -10.19
C MET A 26 11.64 5.85 -11.33
N ARG A 27 12.44 4.81 -11.64
CA ARG A 27 12.20 3.88 -12.76
C ARG A 27 11.89 4.61 -14.08
N GLY A 28 12.64 5.68 -14.36
CA GLY A 28 12.47 6.51 -15.56
C GLY A 28 11.29 7.50 -15.51
N LYS A 29 10.58 7.64 -14.39
CA LYS A 29 9.45 8.56 -14.24
C LYS A 29 9.82 9.76 -13.35
N PRO A 30 9.71 11.01 -13.85
CA PRO A 30 9.87 12.21 -13.02
C PRO A 30 8.87 12.19 -11.86
N THR A 31 9.36 12.42 -10.64
CA THR A 31 8.60 12.33 -9.39
C THR A 31 9.06 13.44 -8.44
N HIS A 32 8.12 14.07 -7.73
CA HIS A 32 8.45 14.95 -6.60
C HIS A 32 8.36 14.13 -5.32
N GLU A 33 9.40 14.17 -4.49
CA GLU A 33 9.50 13.32 -3.30
C GLU A 33 9.78 14.14 -2.02
N LEU A 34 9.18 13.69 -0.93
CA LEU A 34 9.51 14.11 0.43
C LEU A 34 9.82 12.86 1.25
N LEU A 35 11.05 12.77 1.78
CA LEU A 35 11.51 11.61 2.54
C LEU A 35 11.11 11.71 4.03
N ALA A 36 11.01 10.53 4.66
CA ALA A 36 10.85 10.38 6.12
C ALA A 36 9.71 11.20 6.75
N ARG A 37 8.54 11.25 6.10
CA ARG A 37 7.36 11.97 6.59
C ARG A 37 6.55 11.14 7.57
N THR A 38 6.23 11.74 8.73
CA THR A 38 5.35 11.13 9.73
C THR A 38 4.18 12.06 10.05
N VAL A 39 2.97 11.50 9.98
CA VAL A 39 1.72 12.20 10.27
C VAL A 39 0.91 11.44 11.32
N THR A 40 0.17 12.17 12.14
CA THR A 40 -0.74 11.62 13.14
C THR A 40 -2.15 12.08 12.83
N LEU A 41 -3.12 11.16 12.92
CA LEU A 41 -4.53 11.45 12.72
C LEU A 41 -5.27 11.42 14.05
N ALA A 42 -6.00 12.49 14.38
CA ALA A 42 -6.83 12.53 15.58
C ALA A 42 -8.07 11.60 15.48
N ALA A 43 -8.64 11.49 14.29
CA ALA A 43 -9.82 10.68 13.97
C ALA A 43 -9.49 9.69 12.84
N PRO A 44 -8.75 8.60 13.13
CA PRO A 44 -8.35 7.61 12.11
C PRO A 44 -9.54 6.84 11.50
N SER A 45 -10.71 6.86 12.13
CA SER A 45 -11.94 6.30 11.55
C SER A 45 -12.49 7.15 10.39
N GLU A 46 -12.16 8.45 10.32
CA GLU A 46 -12.48 9.35 9.20
C GLU A 46 -11.47 9.15 8.04
N ARG A 47 -11.29 7.90 7.59
CA ARG A 47 -10.24 7.50 6.63
C ARG A 47 -10.64 7.52 5.15
N PHE A 48 -11.92 7.70 4.83
CA PHE A 48 -12.36 7.83 3.45
C PHE A 48 -12.03 9.22 2.92
N ILE A 49 -11.25 9.30 1.83
CA ILE A 49 -10.82 10.57 1.24
C ILE A 49 -11.97 11.18 0.44
N THR A 50 -12.47 12.34 0.86
CA THR A 50 -13.65 13.01 0.30
C THR A 50 -13.32 14.21 -0.61
N VAL A 51 -12.07 14.34 -1.06
CA VAL A 51 -11.64 15.45 -1.93
C VAL A 51 -12.36 15.39 -3.28
N PRO A 52 -13.08 16.44 -3.70
CA PRO A 52 -13.72 16.50 -5.02
C PRO A 52 -12.70 16.25 -6.15
N GLY A 53 -13.11 15.48 -7.16
CA GLY A 53 -12.25 15.16 -8.31
C GLY A 53 -11.23 14.04 -8.08
N ARG A 54 -10.96 13.62 -6.83
CA ARG A 54 -10.08 12.46 -6.54
C ARG A 54 -10.66 11.13 -6.99
N ARG A 55 -12.01 11.05 -7.09
CA ARG A 55 -12.80 9.87 -7.48
C ARG A 55 -12.39 8.61 -6.69
N ASN A 56 -12.33 8.75 -5.37
CA ASN A 56 -12.01 7.63 -4.49
C ASN A 56 -13.17 6.62 -4.46
N ASP A 57 -12.89 5.36 -4.73
CA ASP A 57 -13.90 4.30 -4.79
C ASP A 57 -13.98 3.57 -3.44
N VAL A 58 -15.11 3.75 -2.75
CA VAL A 58 -15.34 3.15 -1.44
C VAL A 58 -15.47 1.62 -1.52
N PHE A 59 -16.05 1.09 -2.59
CA PHE A 59 -16.24 -0.35 -2.75
C PHE A 59 -14.90 -1.02 -3.02
N ALA A 60 -14.08 -0.45 -3.90
CA ALA A 60 -12.72 -0.93 -4.13
C ALA A 60 -11.90 -0.97 -2.84
N THR A 61 -11.97 0.10 -2.03
CA THR A 61 -11.26 0.19 -0.74
C THR A 61 -11.71 -0.90 0.25
N VAL A 62 -13.03 -1.13 0.36
CA VAL A 62 -13.58 -2.15 1.26
C VAL A 62 -13.22 -3.56 0.77
N THR A 63 -13.35 -3.83 -0.53
CA THR A 63 -12.97 -5.10 -1.15
C THR A 63 -11.50 -5.41 -0.90
N GLU A 64 -10.59 -4.48 -1.20
CA GLU A 64 -9.15 -4.68 -0.98
C GLU A 64 -8.85 -4.95 0.50
N THR A 65 -9.51 -4.23 1.41
CA THR A 65 -9.35 -4.45 2.86
C THR A 65 -9.76 -5.86 3.26
N MET A 66 -10.92 -6.34 2.80
CA MET A 66 -11.40 -7.69 3.11
C MET A 66 -10.50 -8.76 2.50
N TRP A 67 -10.06 -8.56 1.26
CA TRP A 67 -9.13 -9.45 0.56
C TRP A 67 -7.79 -9.59 1.31
N VAL A 68 -7.22 -8.47 1.78
CA VAL A 68 -6.01 -8.48 2.62
C VAL A 68 -6.26 -9.19 3.95
N ILE A 69 -7.33 -8.88 4.68
CA ILE A 69 -7.61 -9.49 5.99
C ILE A 69 -7.87 -10.99 5.88
N ALA A 70 -8.50 -11.44 4.78
CA ALA A 70 -8.73 -12.84 4.49
C ALA A 70 -7.45 -13.62 4.19
N GLY A 71 -6.33 -12.93 3.91
CA GLY A 71 -5.05 -13.57 3.60
C GLY A 71 -4.83 -13.84 2.11
N HIS A 72 -5.66 -13.25 1.24
CA HIS A 72 -5.62 -13.51 -0.18
C HIS A 72 -4.53 -12.72 -0.91
N ASN A 73 -4.05 -13.30 -2.01
CA ASN A 73 -3.19 -12.66 -3.00
C ASN A 73 -3.64 -12.93 -4.45
N ASP A 74 -4.81 -13.54 -4.67
CA ASP A 74 -5.34 -13.87 -5.98
C ASP A 74 -5.94 -12.64 -6.70
N MET A 75 -5.75 -12.59 -8.02
CA MET A 75 -6.28 -11.54 -8.87
C MET A 75 -7.71 -11.79 -9.35
N GLU A 76 -8.19 -13.02 -9.30
CA GLU A 76 -9.55 -13.36 -9.73
C GLU A 76 -10.60 -12.61 -8.91
N TYR A 77 -10.44 -12.57 -7.58
CA TYR A 77 -11.32 -11.80 -6.71
C TYR A 77 -11.14 -10.29 -6.93
N LEU A 78 -9.89 -9.82 -6.94
CA LEU A 78 -9.59 -8.39 -6.93
C LEU A 78 -9.97 -7.71 -8.25
N ALA A 79 -9.77 -8.38 -9.39
CA ALA A 79 -10.06 -7.83 -10.72
C ALA A 79 -11.55 -7.53 -10.96
N ARG A 80 -12.46 -8.20 -10.22
CA ARG A 80 -13.91 -7.95 -10.29
C ARG A 80 -14.29 -6.55 -9.79
N TYR A 81 -13.48 -5.98 -8.90
CA TYR A 81 -13.73 -4.68 -8.26
C TYR A 81 -12.70 -3.62 -8.67
N LEU A 82 -11.49 -4.03 -9.01
CA LEU A 82 -10.38 -3.18 -9.41
C LEU A 82 -9.96 -3.54 -10.83
N GLY A 83 -10.59 -2.94 -11.83
CA GLY A 83 -10.32 -3.26 -13.25
C GLY A 83 -8.86 -3.06 -13.69
N ARG A 84 -8.04 -2.32 -12.92
CA ARG A 84 -6.61 -2.12 -13.17
C ARG A 84 -5.71 -3.10 -12.41
N ALA A 85 -6.26 -3.96 -11.54
CA ALA A 85 -5.49 -4.86 -10.69
C ALA A 85 -4.58 -5.82 -11.48
N LEU A 86 -5.07 -6.36 -12.60
CA LEU A 86 -4.31 -7.26 -13.47
C LEU A 86 -3.02 -6.63 -14.01
N GLY A 87 -2.97 -5.31 -14.19
CA GLY A 87 -1.77 -4.61 -14.65
C GLY A 87 -0.62 -4.56 -13.63
N PHE A 88 -0.86 -5.01 -12.40
CA PHE A 88 0.12 -5.09 -11.32
C PHE A 88 0.53 -6.54 -10.99
N SER A 89 0.00 -7.51 -11.73
CA SER A 89 0.30 -8.92 -11.60
C SER A 89 1.24 -9.37 -12.71
N ASP A 90 2.34 -10.03 -12.34
CA ASP A 90 3.32 -10.52 -13.30
C ASP A 90 2.80 -11.76 -14.07
N ASP A 91 1.94 -12.56 -13.44
CA ASP A 91 1.38 -13.82 -13.96
C ASP A 91 -0.13 -13.72 -14.30
N GLY A 92 -0.76 -12.59 -14.01
CA GLY A 92 -2.20 -12.37 -14.15
C GLY A 92 -3.06 -13.11 -13.11
N ALA A 93 -2.46 -13.87 -12.20
CA ALA A 93 -3.14 -14.76 -11.26
C ALA A 93 -2.92 -14.33 -9.81
N THR A 94 -1.73 -13.85 -9.46
CA THR A 94 -1.37 -13.46 -8.11
C THR A 94 -0.70 -12.10 -8.07
N TRP A 95 -0.86 -11.40 -6.95
CA TRP A 95 -0.10 -10.18 -6.65
C TRP A 95 1.02 -10.50 -5.68
N ARG A 96 2.24 -10.60 -6.21
CA ARG A 96 3.46 -10.85 -5.42
C ARG A 96 3.65 -9.86 -4.26
N GLY A 97 3.19 -8.62 -4.43
CA GLY A 97 3.20 -7.57 -3.41
C GLY A 97 2.03 -7.58 -2.44
N GLY A 98 1.07 -8.51 -2.57
CA GLY A 98 -0.14 -8.57 -1.75
C GLY A 98 0.13 -8.78 -0.26
N TYR A 99 -0.55 -8.01 0.59
CA TYR A 99 -0.35 -8.07 2.04
C TYR A 99 -0.99 -9.30 2.69
N GLY A 100 -1.99 -9.94 2.08
CA GLY A 100 -2.74 -11.04 2.69
C GLY A 100 -1.87 -12.18 3.23
N PRO A 101 -1.10 -12.87 2.39
CA PRO A 101 -0.21 -13.95 2.85
C PRO A 101 0.83 -13.46 3.85
N ARG A 102 1.29 -12.21 3.76
CA ARG A 102 2.25 -11.64 4.71
C ARG A 102 1.66 -11.45 6.10
N LEU A 103 0.36 -11.17 6.20
CA LEU A 103 -0.33 -10.99 7.49
C LEU A 103 -0.83 -12.32 8.06
N ARG A 104 -1.28 -13.25 7.21
CA ARG A 104 -1.94 -14.49 7.64
C ARG A 104 -1.03 -15.71 7.59
N ASP A 105 0.06 -15.62 6.83
CA ASP A 105 0.94 -16.74 6.53
C ASP A 105 2.43 -16.36 6.45
N TRP A 106 2.88 -15.50 7.36
CA TRP A 106 4.27 -15.06 7.42
C TRP A 106 5.22 -16.24 7.68
N GLY A 107 6.16 -16.48 6.76
CA GLY A 107 7.26 -17.44 6.92
C GLY A 107 6.99 -18.87 6.45
N ARG A 108 5.80 -19.21 5.94
CA ARG A 108 5.55 -20.54 5.34
C ARG A 108 6.07 -20.69 3.90
N ASP A 109 6.37 -19.59 3.20
CA ASP A 109 6.96 -19.58 1.86
C ASP A 109 8.50 -19.75 1.86
N GLY A 110 9.06 -20.48 2.84
CA GLY A 110 10.49 -20.81 2.90
C GLY A 110 11.44 -19.63 3.11
N SER A 111 10.94 -18.40 3.23
CA SER A 111 11.74 -17.23 3.59
C SER A 111 12.24 -17.30 5.04
N ALA A 112 11.40 -17.77 5.97
CA ALA A 112 11.78 -17.94 7.37
C ALA A 112 12.76 -19.10 7.64
N ARG A 113 12.90 -20.07 6.71
CA ARG A 113 13.86 -21.17 6.85
C ARG A 113 15.31 -20.75 6.55
N ARG A 114 15.51 -19.68 5.78
CA ARG A 114 16.86 -19.21 5.41
C ARG A 114 17.52 -18.42 6.54
N ASP A 115 16.73 -17.75 7.38
CA ASP A 115 17.26 -16.97 8.49
C ASP A 115 17.70 -17.86 9.67
N SER A 116 17.09 -19.04 9.85
CA SER A 116 17.51 -20.02 10.85
C SER A 116 18.80 -20.76 10.45
N GLU A 117 19.01 -21.07 9.18
CA GLU A 117 20.23 -21.77 8.71
C GLU A 117 21.46 -20.85 8.64
N ALA A 118 21.27 -19.54 8.50
CA ALA A 118 22.36 -18.57 8.54
C ALA A 118 22.89 -18.33 9.96
N ALA A 119 22.06 -18.52 10.99
CA ALA A 119 22.47 -18.39 12.40
C ALA A 119 23.28 -19.61 12.89
N GLU A 120 23.04 -20.81 12.35
CA GLU A 120 23.72 -22.04 12.78
C GLU A 120 25.06 -22.32 12.05
N ARG A 121 25.33 -21.65 10.92
CA ARG A 121 26.62 -21.77 10.18
C ARG A 121 27.67 -20.72 10.58
N GLY A 122 27.40 -19.93 11.62
CA GLY A 122 28.25 -18.86 12.13
C GLY A 122 28.71 -19.07 13.57
N SER A 123 28.85 -20.32 14.03
CA SER A 123 29.47 -20.67 15.31
C SER A 123 30.63 -21.64 15.13
#